data_AF-A0A932XZ95-F1
#
_entry.id   AF-A0A932XZ95-F1
#
_cell.length_a   1.000
_cell.length_b   1.000
_cell.length_c   1.000
_cell.angle_alpha   90.00
_cell.angle_beta   90.00
_cell.angle_gamma   90.00
#
_symmetry.space_group_name_H-M   'P 1'
#
loop_
_entity.id
_entity.type
_entity.pdbx_description
1 polymer ?
#
loop_
_entity_poly.entity_id
_entity_poly.type
_entity_poly.pdbx_seq_one_letter_code
_entity_poly.pdbx_strand_id
1 'polypeptide(L)'
;MKTNSYKDLLIWQRGIDLVESVYEITAQLPPQEKYGLATQLQRAAVSVPSNIAEGYKRNNLQEYIQFCGIASGSIAELDTQLIIVAKVYPAVTLGNIFKEADTLQAMLYSFIKQLKNKRAGTVRRTLNAVR
;
A
#
# COMPACT_ATOMS: atom_id res chain seq x y z
N MET A 1 -7.14 -18.92 9.17
CA MET A 1 -8.29 -18.00 9.17
C MET A 1 -8.79 -17.83 7.75
N LYS A 2 -10.10 -17.97 7.54
CA LYS A 2 -10.74 -17.71 6.24
C LYS A 2 -10.98 -16.20 6.14
N THR A 3 -10.29 -15.52 5.23
CA THR A 3 -10.47 -14.09 4.95
C THR A 3 -11.77 -13.91 4.17
N ASN A 4 -12.80 -13.36 4.82
CA ASN A 4 -14.12 -13.15 4.21
C ASN A 4 -14.24 -11.75 3.59
N SER A 5 -13.36 -10.84 4.00
CA SER A 5 -13.29 -9.47 3.51
C SER A 5 -11.83 -9.03 3.33
N TYR A 6 -11.59 -8.07 2.44
CA TYR A 6 -10.30 -7.37 2.38
C TYR A 6 -9.97 -6.65 3.70
N LYS A 7 -11.01 -6.30 4.49
CA LYS A 7 -10.86 -5.67 5.81
C LYS A 7 -10.20 -6.58 6.85
N ASP A 8 -10.19 -7.88 6.61
CA ASP A 8 -9.53 -8.87 7.47
C ASP A 8 -8.02 -8.98 7.14
N LEU A 9 -7.57 -8.35 6.05
CA LEU A 9 -6.16 -8.40 5.64
C LEU A 9 -5.36 -7.41 6.49
N LEU A 10 -4.33 -7.91 7.17
CA LEU A 10 -3.45 -7.06 7.97
C LEU A 10 -2.76 -5.98 7.12
N ILE A 11 -2.40 -6.27 5.87
CA ILE A 11 -1.86 -5.27 4.93
C ILE A 11 -2.86 -4.16 4.60
N TRP A 12 -4.16 -4.44 4.64
CA TRP A 12 -5.18 -3.42 4.43
C TRP A 12 -5.36 -2.57 5.68
N GLN A 13 -5.44 -3.20 6.86
CA GLN A 13 -5.56 -2.52 8.15
C GLN A 13 -4.39 -1.56 8.38
N ARG A 14 -3.16 -2.04 8.15
CA ARG A 14 -1.94 -1.23 8.25
C ARG A 14 -1.87 -0.13 7.20
N GLY A 15 -2.53 -0.33 6.04
CA GLY A 15 -2.71 0.72 5.05
C GLY A 15 -3.67 1.82 5.52
N ILE A 16 -4.69 1.49 6.32
CA ILE A 16 -5.57 2.49 6.96
C ILE A 16 -4.81 3.26 8.04
N ASP A 17 -4.05 2.57 8.89
CA ASP A 17 -3.20 3.22 9.91
C ASP A 17 -2.20 4.19 9.25
N LEU A 18 -1.59 3.79 8.13
CA LEU A 18 -0.70 4.65 7.34
C LEU A 18 -1.40 5.91 6.83
N VAL A 19 -2.66 5.81 6.42
CA VAL A 19 -3.45 6.98 5.99
C VAL A 19 -3.64 7.94 7.16
N GLU A 20 -4.03 7.46 8.33
CA GLU A 20 -4.21 8.29 9.52
C GLU A 20 -2.94 9.07 9.85
N SER A 21 -1.79 8.38 9.97
CA SER A 21 -0.49 9.02 10.25
C SER A 21 -0.13 10.09 9.20
N VAL A 22 -0.42 9.86 7.92
CA VAL A 22 -0.15 10.84 6.86
C VAL A 22 -1.06 12.06 6.96
N TYR A 23 -2.32 11.89 7.33
CA TYR A 23 -3.22 13.03 7.58
C TYR A 23 -2.75 13.89 8.76
N GLU A 24 -2.24 13.27 9.82
CA GLU A 24 -1.64 13.99 10.96
C GLU A 24 -0.36 14.76 10.58
N ILE A 25 0.51 14.14 9.77
CA ILE A 25 1.73 14.79 9.26
C ILE A 25 1.36 15.98 8.37
N THR A 26 0.43 15.78 7.44
CA THR A 26 0.06 16.82 6.47
C THR A 26 -0.70 18.00 7.10
N ALA A 27 -1.34 17.80 8.26
CA ALA A 27 -1.95 18.87 9.03
C ALA A 27 -0.91 19.85 9.63
N GLN A 28 0.36 19.43 9.78
CA GLN A 28 1.44 20.27 10.27
C GLN A 28 2.10 21.12 9.17
N LEU A 29 1.82 20.82 7.89
CA LEU A 29 2.42 21.53 6.77
C LEU A 29 1.88 22.96 6.67
N PRO A 30 2.69 23.92 6.16
CA PRO A 30 2.23 25.27 5.92
C PRO A 30 1.02 25.33 4.97
N PRO A 31 0.11 26.32 5.11
CA PRO A 31 -1.11 26.40 4.31
C PRO A 31 -0.88 26.41 2.79
N GLN A 32 0.25 26.95 2.32
CA GLN A 32 0.59 26.95 0.89
C GLN A 32 0.79 25.54 0.31
N GLU A 33 1.09 24.53 1.13
CA GLU A 33 1.27 23.14 0.69
C GLU A 33 -0.04 22.36 0.61
N LYS A 34 -1.18 22.96 0.99
CA LYS A 34 -2.49 22.32 0.97
C LYS A 34 -2.80 21.63 -0.35
N TYR A 35 -2.53 22.31 -1.47
CA TYR A 35 -2.71 21.78 -2.83
C TYR A 35 -1.41 21.24 -3.45
N GLY A 36 -0.30 21.30 -2.71
CA GLY A 36 1.01 20.80 -3.09
C GLY A 36 1.29 19.45 -2.43
N LEU A 37 2.33 19.39 -1.59
CA LEU A 37 2.80 18.15 -0.95
C LEU A 37 1.73 17.48 -0.09
N ALA A 38 0.88 18.24 0.61
CA ALA A 38 -0.14 17.67 1.48
C ALA A 38 -1.12 16.77 0.68
N THR A 39 -1.63 17.27 -0.45
CA THR A 39 -2.54 16.52 -1.31
C THR A 39 -1.85 15.31 -1.95
N GLN A 40 -0.57 15.44 -2.35
CA GLN A 40 0.16 14.32 -2.96
C GLN A 40 0.38 13.17 -1.96
N LEU A 41 0.84 13.49 -0.75
CA LEU A 41 1.03 12.53 0.34
C LEU A 41 -0.27 11.80 0.69
N GLN A 42 -1.35 12.54 0.89
CA GLN A 42 -2.67 11.97 1.22
C GLN A 42 -3.17 11.03 0.13
N ARG A 43 -3.00 11.41 -1.15
CA ARG A 43 -3.40 10.57 -2.29
C ARG A 43 -2.56 9.29 -2.37
N ALA A 44 -1.25 9.39 -2.21
CA ALA A 44 -0.36 8.23 -2.19
C ALA A 44 -0.73 7.27 -1.05
N ALA A 45 -0.95 7.79 0.16
CA ALA A 45 -1.36 6.99 1.31
C ALA A 45 -2.72 6.31 1.08
N VAL A 46 -3.76 7.06 0.67
CA VAL A 46 -5.13 6.52 0.42
C VAL A 46 -5.14 5.48 -0.69
N SER A 47 -4.27 5.63 -1.69
CA SER A 47 -4.12 4.68 -2.80
C SER A 47 -3.73 3.28 -2.31
N VAL A 48 -2.97 3.15 -1.21
CA VAL A 48 -2.48 1.86 -0.70
C VAL A 48 -3.63 0.91 -0.29
N PRO A 49 -4.47 1.22 0.72
CA PRO A 49 -5.59 0.36 1.09
C PRO A 49 -6.65 0.28 -0.01
N SER A 50 -6.82 1.34 -0.82
CA SER A 50 -7.78 1.35 -1.93
C SER A 50 -7.44 0.31 -2.99
N ASN A 51 -6.18 0.26 -3.45
CA ASN A 51 -5.74 -0.72 -4.42
C ASN A 51 -5.74 -2.16 -3.86
N ILE A 52 -5.43 -2.35 -2.56
CA ILE A 52 -5.54 -3.66 -1.92
C ILE A 52 -7.01 -4.15 -1.93
N ALA A 53 -7.95 -3.28 -1.59
CA ALA A 53 -9.38 -3.61 -1.57
C ALA A 53 -9.93 -3.87 -2.98
N GLU A 54 -9.56 -3.02 -3.95
CA GLU A 54 -9.97 -3.17 -5.34
C GLU A 54 -9.44 -4.47 -5.94
N GLY A 55 -8.15 -4.74 -5.76
CA GLY A 55 -7.51 -5.98 -6.20
C GLY A 55 -8.15 -7.22 -5.60
N TYR A 56 -8.49 -7.20 -4.30
CA TYR A 56 -9.16 -8.32 -3.64
C TYR A 56 -10.53 -8.64 -4.27
N LYS A 57 -11.23 -7.63 -4.80
CA LYS A 57 -12.54 -7.78 -5.45
C LYS A 57 -12.45 -8.18 -6.93
N ARG A 58 -11.24 -8.31 -7.50
CA ARG A 58 -11.05 -8.74 -8.89
C ARG A 58 -11.29 -10.23 -9.08
N ASN A 59 -11.66 -10.61 -10.31
CA ASN A 59 -12.09 -11.97 -10.65
C ASN A 59 -10.93 -12.96 -10.86
N ASN A 60 -9.70 -12.46 -11.01
CA ASN A 60 -8.53 -13.30 -11.21
C ASN A 60 -7.33 -12.85 -10.39
N LEU A 61 -6.45 -13.83 -10.12
CA LEU A 61 -5.28 -13.64 -9.26
C LEU A 61 -4.21 -12.74 -9.89
N GLN A 62 -4.17 -12.64 -11.22
CA GLN A 62 -3.20 -11.80 -11.92
C GLN A 62 -3.52 -10.32 -11.74
N GLU A 63 -4.79 -9.94 -11.87
CA GLU A 63 -5.28 -8.60 -11.56
C GLU A 63 -5.01 -8.26 -10.10
N TYR A 64 -5.29 -9.17 -9.16
CA TYR A 64 -5.02 -8.90 -7.74
C TYR A 64 -3.52 -8.62 -7.51
N ILE A 65 -2.63 -9.41 -8.12
CA ILE A 65 -1.18 -9.16 -8.06
C ILE A 65 -0.81 -7.79 -8.63
N GLN A 66 -1.43 -7.37 -9.74
CA GLN A 66 -1.19 -6.06 -10.35
C GLN A 66 -1.62 -4.92 -9.41
N PHE A 67 -2.83 -4.99 -8.83
CA PHE A 67 -3.33 -4.00 -7.88
C PHE A 67 -2.45 -3.91 -6.61
N CYS A 68 -2.01 -5.05 -6.07
CA CYS A 68 -1.03 -5.03 -4.98
C CYS A 68 0.31 -4.41 -5.41
N GLY A 69 0.71 -4.58 -6.67
CA GLY A 69 1.88 -3.89 -7.24
C GLY A 69 1.71 -2.37 -7.28
N ILE A 70 0.51 -1.88 -7.64
CA ILE A 70 0.18 -0.44 -7.61
C ILE A 70 0.26 0.09 -6.18
N ALA A 71 -0.33 -0.62 -5.21
CA ALA A 71 -0.24 -0.27 -3.80
C ALA A 71 1.22 -0.15 -3.33
N SER A 72 2.10 -1.06 -3.77
CA SER A 72 3.54 -0.98 -3.48
C SER A 72 4.20 0.24 -4.12
N GLY A 73 3.82 0.60 -5.35
CA GLY A 73 4.30 1.83 -6.00
C GLY A 73 3.89 3.09 -5.22
N SER A 74 2.66 3.12 -4.71
CA SER A 74 2.17 4.25 -3.89
C SER A 74 2.91 4.38 -2.56
N ILE A 75 3.36 3.28 -1.94
CA ILE A 75 4.21 3.37 -0.73
C ILE A 75 5.58 3.99 -1.07
N ALA A 76 6.20 3.60 -2.18
CA ALA A 76 7.48 4.18 -2.59
C ALA A 76 7.38 5.67 -2.95
N GLU A 77 6.28 6.08 -3.58
CA GLU A 77 5.96 7.49 -3.83
C GLU A 77 5.80 8.26 -2.51
N LEU A 78 5.02 7.72 -1.57
CA LEU A 78 4.81 8.30 -0.25
C LEU A 78 6.15 8.47 0.50
N ASP A 79 6.99 7.44 0.52
CA ASP A 79 8.29 7.46 1.17
C ASP A 79 9.19 8.57 0.62
N THR A 80 9.23 8.69 -0.72
CA THR A 80 9.96 9.77 -1.40
C THR A 80 9.46 11.15 -0.98
N GLN A 81 8.14 11.34 -0.94
CA GLN A 81 7.52 12.61 -0.54
C GLN A 81 7.75 12.93 0.95
N LEU A 82 7.76 11.93 1.83
CA LEU A 82 8.10 12.10 3.25
C LEU A 82 9.56 12.54 3.44
N ILE A 83 10.49 12.02 2.64
CA ILE A 83 11.89 12.49 2.63
C ILE A 83 11.97 13.96 2.18
N ILE A 84 11.16 14.37 1.20
CA ILE A 84 11.07 15.77 0.77
C ILE A 84 10.56 16.63 1.91
N VAL A 85 9.49 16.22 2.60
CA VAL A 85 8.97 16.92 3.79
C VAL A 85 10.07 17.08 4.85
N ALA A 86 10.81 16.01 5.17
CA ALA A 86 11.89 16.07 6.15
C ALA A 86 12.97 17.11 5.80
N LYS A 87 13.26 17.28 4.50
CA LYS A 87 14.29 18.20 4.00
C LYS A 87 13.82 19.65 3.91
N VAL A 88 12.59 19.85 3.43
CA VAL A 88 12.04 21.20 3.15
C VAL A 88 11.37 21.79 4.40
N TYR A 89 10.75 20.95 5.23
CA TYR A 89 9.99 21.34 6.40
C TYR A 89 10.49 20.61 7.66
N PRO A 90 11.73 20.89 8.12
CA PRO A 90 12.35 20.16 9.24
C PRO A 90 11.63 20.32 10.60
N ALA A 91 10.70 21.28 10.71
CA ALA A 91 9.85 21.45 11.88
C ALA A 91 8.67 20.46 11.95
N VAL A 92 8.33 19.78 10.84
CA VAL A 92 7.26 18.78 10.81
C VAL A 92 7.74 17.50 11.51
N THR A 93 6.93 17.01 12.44
CA THR A 93 7.22 15.76 13.15
C THR A 93 6.72 14.56 12.33
N LEU A 94 7.64 13.67 11.96
CA LEU A 94 7.34 12.49 11.13
C LEU A 94 7.10 11.20 11.94
N GLY A 95 7.37 11.20 13.25
CA GLY A 95 7.15 10.05 14.11
C GLY A 95 7.82 8.77 13.57
N ASN A 96 7.07 7.67 13.54
CA ASN A 96 7.54 6.36 13.07
C ASN A 96 7.15 6.06 11.61
N ILE A 97 6.70 7.06 10.83
CA ILE A 97 6.08 6.84 9.53
C ILE A 97 6.95 6.04 8.55
N PHE A 98 8.26 6.28 8.54
CA PHE A 98 9.20 5.54 7.69
C PHE A 98 9.22 4.04 8.02
N LYS A 99 9.26 3.71 9.31
CA LYS A 99 9.24 2.32 9.77
C LYS A 99 7.90 1.64 9.45
N GLU A 100 6.80 2.37 9.54
CA GLU A 100 5.46 1.88 9.18
C GLU A 100 5.37 1.59 7.68
N ALA A 101 5.83 2.52 6.84
CA ALA A 101 5.90 2.37 5.40
C ALA A 101 6.79 1.17 4.99
N ASP A 102 8.00 1.06 5.54
CA ASP A 102 8.92 -0.06 5.29
C ASP A 102 8.31 -1.41 5.69
N THR A 103 7.67 -1.45 6.86
CA THR A 103 7.02 -2.67 7.34
C THR A 103 5.89 -3.07 6.40
N LEU A 104 5.02 -2.13 6.01
CA LEU A 104 3.92 -2.40 5.10
C LEU A 104 4.42 -2.83 3.71
N GLN A 105 5.48 -2.19 3.21
CA GLN A 105 6.14 -2.54 1.96
C GLN A 105 6.66 -3.99 1.98
N ALA A 106 7.32 -4.40 3.07
CA ALA A 106 7.79 -5.78 3.25
C ALA A 106 6.62 -6.78 3.30
N MET A 107 5.57 -6.46 4.06
CA MET A 107 4.36 -7.30 4.15
C MET A 107 3.69 -7.48 2.79
N LEU A 108 3.57 -6.40 2.02
CA LEU A 108 2.95 -6.41 0.70
C LEU A 108 3.79 -7.20 -0.30
N TYR A 109 5.12 -7.07 -0.24
CA TYR A 109 6.03 -7.90 -1.04
C TYR A 109 5.87 -9.39 -0.75
N SER A 110 5.87 -9.78 0.53
CA SER A 110 5.64 -11.16 0.95
C SER A 110 4.27 -11.68 0.51
N PHE A 111 3.24 -10.84 0.58
CA PHE A 111 1.89 -11.18 0.13
C PHE A 111 1.82 -11.41 -1.39
N ILE A 112 2.37 -10.49 -2.18
CA ILE A 112 2.46 -10.62 -3.65
C ILE A 112 3.20 -11.91 -4.04
N LYS A 113 4.30 -12.23 -3.35
CA LYS A 113 5.06 -13.48 -3.58
C LYS A 113 4.19 -14.72 -3.33
N GLN A 114 3.39 -14.72 -2.27
CA GLN A 114 2.45 -15.82 -1.99
C GLN A 114 1.37 -15.95 -3.08
N LEU A 115 0.80 -14.83 -3.54
CA LEU A 115 -0.19 -14.84 -4.64
C LEU A 115 0.42 -15.39 -5.94
N LYS A 116 1.64 -14.98 -6.30
CA LYS A 116 2.36 -15.51 -7.48
C LYS A 116 2.57 -17.02 -7.40
N ASN A 117 3.01 -17.53 -6.25
CA ASN A 117 3.19 -18.97 -6.04
C ASN A 117 1.87 -19.74 -6.16
N LYS A 118 0.78 -19.21 -5.59
CA LYS A 118 -0.56 -19.79 -5.70
C LYS A 118 -1.01 -19.86 -7.17
N ARG A 119 -0.79 -18.79 -7.95
CA ARG A 119 -1.12 -18.74 -9.39
C ARG A 119 -0.37 -19.83 -10.17
N ALA A 120 0.95 -19.93 -10.01
CA ALA A 120 1.76 -20.93 -10.69
C ALA A 120 1.32 -22.37 -10.37
N GLY A 121 0.99 -22.65 -9.11
CA GLY A 121 0.48 -23.95 -8.68
C GLY A 121 -0.90 -24.31 -9.24
N THR A 122 -1.77 -23.33 -9.50
CA THR A 122 -3.06 -23.56 -10.17
C THR A 122 -2.86 -23.89 -11.64
N VAL A 123 -2.03 -23.12 -12.36
CA VAL A 123 -1.75 -23.33 -13.79
C VAL A 123 -1.16 -24.73 -14.03
N ARG A 124 -0.19 -25.16 -13.21
CA ARG A 124 0.41 -26.50 -13.33
C ARG A 124 -0.61 -27.62 -13.14
N ARG A 125 -1.55 -27.46 -12.21
CA ARG A 125 -2.62 -28.45 -11.97
C ARG A 125 -3.60 -28.54 -13.15
N THR A 126 -4.01 -27.39 -13.71
CA THR A 126 -4.87 -27.36 -14.90
C THR A 126 -4.21 -28.04 -16.09
N LEU A 127 -2.91 -27.77 -16.34
CA LEU A 127 -2.17 -28.41 -17.44
C LEU A 127 -2.02 -29.93 -17.28
N ASN A 128 -1.84 -30.41 -16.04
CA ASN A 128 -1.73 -31.84 -15.77
C ASN A 128 -3.07 -32.59 -15.86
N ALA A 129 -4.21 -31.91 -15.65
CA ALA A 129 -5.53 -32.53 -15.70
C ALA A 129 -6.10 -32.71 -17.13
N VAL A 130 -5.48 -32.08 -18.13
CA VAL A 130 -5.86 -32.16 -19.55
C VAL A 130 -4.92 -33.08 -20.33
N ARG A 131 -3.95 -33.70 -19.65
CA ARG A 131 -3.08 -34.77 -20.16
C ARG A 131 -3.59 -36.11 -19.66
#